data_AF-A0A4Q4B7V6-F1
#
_entry.id   AF-A0A4Q4B7V6-F1
#
_cell.length_a   1.000
_cell.length_b   1.000
_cell.length_c   1.000
_cell.angle_alpha   90.00
_cell.angle_beta   90.00
_cell.angle_gamma   90.00
#
_symmetry.space_group_name_H-M   'P 1'
#
loop_
_entity.id
_entity.type
_entity.pdbx_description
1 polymer ?
#
loop_
_entity_poly.entity_id
_entity_poly.type
_entity_poly.pdbx_seq_one_letter_code
_entity_poly.pdbx_strand_id
1 'polypeptide(L)'
;MKNKYKLVISCCIILAVLSSCDDDPCDVAHTVVDGECIPDYVFPQNENLISGDRFYHAKYGVITFKADNWYNDEGSIITELNSKKQ
;
A
#
# COMPACT_ATOMS: atom_id res chain seq x y z
N MET A 1 32.57 32.87 40.58
CA MET A 1 31.19 32.59 41.05
C MET A 1 30.25 32.80 39.87
N LYS A 2 30.09 31.78 39.02
CA LYS A 2 29.01 30.77 39.00
C LYS A 2 27.63 31.35 38.59
N ASN A 3 27.43 31.29 37.26
CA ASN A 3 26.23 30.99 36.46
C ASN A 3 24.87 31.54 36.91
N LYS A 4 24.30 32.43 36.09
CA LYS A 4 22.92 32.95 36.23
C LYS A 4 21.98 32.68 35.04
N TYR A 5 22.28 31.68 34.21
CA TYR A 5 21.45 31.34 33.04
C TYR A 5 21.10 29.85 33.06
N LYS A 6 20.32 29.43 34.05
CA LYS A 6 19.72 28.10 34.07
C LYS A 6 18.31 28.17 34.65
N LEU A 7 17.39 28.81 33.94
CA LEU A 7 15.97 28.72 34.31
C LEU A 7 14.98 29.18 33.22
N VAL A 8 15.27 28.96 31.93
CA VAL A 8 14.24 29.14 30.88
C VAL A 8 14.40 28.14 29.74
N ILE A 9 14.89 26.93 30.03
CA ILE A 9 15.04 25.86 29.03
C ILE A 9 14.57 24.57 29.67
N SER A 10 13.31 24.52 30.09
CA SER A 10 12.73 23.29 30.64
C SER A 10 11.23 23.13 30.39
N CYS A 11 10.61 23.97 29.54
CA CYS A 11 9.16 23.90 29.31
C CYS A 11 8.77 23.94 27.81
N CYS A 12 9.69 23.57 26.91
CA CYS A 12 9.38 23.38 25.49
C CYS A 12 9.83 22.02 24.94
N ILE A 13 10.33 21.13 25.80
CA ILE A 13 10.65 19.74 25.45
C ILE A 13 9.48 18.86 25.89
N ILE A 14 8.26 19.29 25.59
CA ILE A 14 7.19 18.34 25.29
C ILE A 14 7.11 18.38 23.78
N LEU A 15 8.20 17.90 23.16
CA LEU A 15 8.18 17.43 21.80
C LEU A 15 6.97 16.53 21.72
N ALA A 16 5.92 17.02 21.07
CA ALA A 16 5.44 16.43 19.83
C ALA A 16 5.88 14.97 19.70
N VAL A 17 5.37 14.12 20.60
CA VAL A 17 5.33 12.69 20.38
C VAL A 17 4.31 12.55 19.27
N LEU A 18 4.89 12.57 18.07
CA LEU A 18 4.34 12.14 16.80
C LEU A 18 3.55 10.85 17.05
N SER A 19 2.27 11.00 17.39
CA SER A 19 1.30 9.92 17.23
C SER A 19 0.93 9.90 15.75
N SER A 20 1.90 9.61 14.88
CA SER A 20 1.58 8.96 13.60
C SER A 20 1.30 7.52 13.95
N CYS A 21 0.15 7.30 14.59
CA CYS A 21 -0.50 6.00 14.55
C CYS A 21 -1.05 5.90 13.12
N ASP A 22 -0.16 5.65 12.15
CA ASP A 22 -0.54 4.96 10.93
C ASP A 22 -0.79 3.51 11.38
N ASP A 23 -1.94 3.32 12.05
CA ASP A 23 -2.59 2.03 12.12
C ASP A 23 -2.95 1.76 10.67
N ASP A 24 -2.03 1.10 9.96
CA ASP A 24 -2.25 0.61 8.62
C ASP A 24 -3.55 -0.20 8.67
N PRO A 25 -4.65 0.31 8.10
CA PRO A 25 -5.98 -0.23 8.34
C PRO A 25 -6.22 -1.53 7.58
N CYS A 26 -5.22 -2.03 6.87
CA CYS A 26 -5.35 -3.10 5.93
C CYS A 26 -4.59 -4.35 6.44
N ASP A 27 -5.32 -5.41 6.72
CA ASP A 27 -4.84 -6.63 7.39
C ASP A 27 -3.87 -7.52 6.55
N VAL A 28 -3.56 -7.13 5.31
CA VAL A 28 -2.78 -7.94 4.34
C VAL A 28 -1.71 -7.12 3.64
N ALA A 29 -0.74 -7.75 2.95
CA ALA A 29 0.16 -7.00 2.06
C ALA A 29 -0.66 -6.31 0.96
N HIS A 30 -0.62 -4.98 0.96
CA HIS A 30 -1.48 -4.15 0.14
C HIS A 30 -0.76 -2.84 -0.19
N THR A 31 -1.28 -2.16 -1.20
CA THR A 31 -0.90 -0.82 -1.57
C THR A 31 -2.14 0.08 -1.52
N VAL A 32 -2.03 1.21 -0.83
CA VAL A 32 -3.12 2.20 -0.77
C VAL A 32 -3.15 3.00 -2.07
N VAL A 33 -4.23 2.86 -2.84
CA VAL A 33 -4.46 3.59 -4.10
C VAL A 33 -5.76 4.38 -3.95
N ASP A 34 -5.69 5.71 -4.10
CA ASP A 34 -6.85 6.61 -3.94
C ASP A 34 -7.61 6.46 -2.61
N GLY A 35 -6.93 6.04 -1.55
CA GLY A 35 -7.52 5.80 -0.23
C GLY A 35 -8.18 4.42 -0.06
N GLU A 36 -8.11 3.56 -1.07
CA GLU A 36 -8.55 2.16 -1.00
C GLU A 36 -7.36 1.22 -0.74
N CYS A 37 -7.53 0.23 0.14
CA CYS A 37 -6.58 -0.86 0.31
C CYS A 37 -6.69 -1.82 -0.88
N ILE A 38 -5.70 -1.83 -1.78
CA ILE A 38 -5.66 -2.79 -2.89
C ILE A 38 -4.63 -3.88 -2.56
N PRO A 39 -5.02 -5.16 -2.49
CA PRO A 39 -4.08 -6.23 -2.15
C PRO A 39 -2.97 -6.34 -3.20
N ASP A 40 -1.76 -6.63 -2.76
CA ASP A 40 -0.63 -6.80 -3.69
C ASP A 40 -0.81 -8.08 -4.53
N TYR A 41 -0.45 -7.98 -5.80
CA TYR A 41 -0.44 -9.12 -6.71
C TYR A 41 0.75 -10.04 -6.38
N VAL A 42 0.46 -11.29 -6.05
CA VAL A 42 1.45 -12.32 -5.76
C VAL A 42 1.24 -13.51 -6.68
N PHE A 43 2.29 -13.92 -7.39
CA PHE A 43 2.26 -15.09 -8.26
C PHE A 43 3.03 -16.27 -7.64
N PRO A 44 2.51 -17.52 -7.72
CA PRO A 44 1.22 -17.92 -8.26
C PRO A 44 0.06 -17.49 -7.36
N GLN A 45 -1.09 -17.17 -7.96
CA GLN A 45 -2.26 -16.75 -7.19
C GLN A 45 -2.87 -17.96 -6.47
N ASN A 46 -2.95 -17.91 -5.14
CA ASN A 46 -3.41 -19.04 -4.32
C ASN A 46 -4.95 -19.16 -4.23
N GLU A 47 -5.73 -18.45 -5.06
CA GLU A 47 -7.12 -18.13 -4.75
C GLU A 47 -8.14 -18.33 -5.89
N ASN A 48 -9.40 -18.49 -5.48
CA ASN A 48 -10.59 -18.52 -6.34
C ASN A 48 -10.88 -17.13 -6.92
N LEU A 49 -10.09 -16.70 -7.89
CA LEU A 49 -10.27 -15.41 -8.56
C LEU A 49 -11.67 -15.26 -9.14
N ILE A 50 -12.34 -14.17 -8.81
CA ILE A 50 -13.65 -13.78 -9.34
C ILE A 50 -13.45 -12.62 -10.32
N SER A 51 -14.21 -12.63 -11.41
CA SER A 51 -14.20 -11.52 -12.36
C SER A 51 -14.59 -10.22 -11.66
N GLY A 52 -13.69 -9.24 -11.66
CA GLY A 52 -13.81 -7.97 -10.96
C GLY A 52 -12.72 -7.77 -9.90
N ASP A 53 -12.03 -8.82 -9.48
CA ASP A 53 -10.99 -8.71 -8.45
C ASP A 53 -9.86 -7.79 -8.90
N ARG A 54 -9.38 -6.95 -7.99
CA ARG A 54 -8.35 -5.93 -8.23
C ARG A 54 -7.13 -6.22 -7.36
N PHE A 55 -5.95 -6.09 -7.94
CA PHE A 55 -4.68 -6.26 -7.24
C PHE A 55 -3.69 -5.18 -7.68
N TYR A 56 -2.74 -4.85 -6.82
CA TYR A 56 -1.67 -3.92 -7.14
C TYR A 56 -0.44 -4.67 -7.67
N HIS A 57 0.03 -4.32 -8.86
CA HIS A 57 1.24 -4.86 -9.45
C HIS A 57 2.28 -3.75 -9.64
N ALA A 58 3.48 -3.91 -9.08
CA ALA A 58 4.52 -2.87 -9.09
C ALA A 58 4.85 -2.28 -10.48
N LYS A 59 4.75 -3.07 -11.55
CA LYS A 59 4.96 -2.62 -12.94
C LYS A 59 3.72 -2.01 -13.62
N TYR A 60 2.52 -2.47 -13.27
CA TYR A 60 1.29 -2.19 -14.03
C TYR A 60 0.26 -1.37 -13.24
N GLY A 61 0.57 -1.00 -12.00
CA GLY A 61 -0.39 -0.37 -11.11
C GLY A 61 -1.51 -1.33 -10.73
N VAL A 62 -2.73 -0.80 -10.61
CA VAL A 62 -3.90 -1.63 -10.30
C VAL A 62 -4.29 -2.44 -11.54
N ILE A 63 -4.29 -3.76 -11.37
CA ILE A 63 -4.72 -4.71 -12.39
C ILE A 63 -6.04 -5.34 -11.99
N THR A 64 -6.88 -5.65 -12.97
CA THR A 64 -8.21 -6.24 -12.75
C THR A 64 -8.30 -7.60 -13.42
N PHE A 65 -8.82 -8.57 -12.69
CA PHE A 65 -9.12 -9.89 -13.23
C PHE A 65 -10.50 -9.89 -13.89
N LYS A 66 -10.59 -10.26 -15.17
CA LYS A 66 -11.88 -10.35 -15.86
C LYS A 66 -11.83 -11.42 -16.95
N ALA A 67 -12.88 -12.25 -17.03
CA ALA A 67 -13.00 -13.27 -18.09
C ALA A 67 -11.69 -14.05 -18.31
N ASP A 68 -11.10 -14.53 -17.21
CA ASP A 68 -9.84 -15.26 -17.16
C ASP A 68 -8.55 -14.53 -17.52
N ASN A 69 -8.62 -13.23 -17.78
CA ASN A 69 -7.48 -12.40 -18.18
C ASN A 69 -7.21 -11.26 -17.18
N TRP A 70 -5.94 -10.89 -17.07
CA TRP A 70 -5.49 -9.68 -16.38
C TRP A 70 -5.49 -8.47 -17.30
N TYR A 71 -6.08 -7.38 -16.82
CA TYR A 71 -6.14 -6.07 -17.49
C TYR A 71 -5.47 -5.00 -16.64
N ASN A 72 -4.86 -4.00 -17.27
CA ASN A 72 -4.42 -2.78 -16.57
C ASN A 72 -5.59 -1.79 -16.38
N ASP A 73 -5.31 -0.67 -15.73
CA ASP A 73 -6.20 0.47 -15.53
C ASP A 73 -6.73 1.09 -16.83
N GLU A 74 -5.93 1.04 -17.91
CA GLU A 74 -6.34 1.47 -19.26
C GLU A 74 -7.30 0.47 -19.96
N GLY A 75 -7.55 -0.71 -19.37
CA GLY A 75 -8.39 -1.75 -19.95
C GLY A 75 -7.70 -2.60 -21.03
N SER A 76 -6.38 -2.52 -21.13
CA SER A 76 -5.54 -3.35 -22.01
C SER A 76 -5.15 -4.67 -21.34
N ILE A 77 -5.11 -5.75 -22.13
CA ILE A 77 -4.69 -7.08 -21.66
C ILE A 77 -3.20 -7.08 -21.34
N ILE A 78 -2.83 -7.58 -20.16
CA ILE A 78 -1.43 -7.73 -19.74
C ILE A 78 -0.92 -9.12 -20.14
N THR A 79 -0.40 -9.23 -21.36
CA THR A 79 0.04 -10.53 -21.93
C THR A 79 1.05 -11.25 -21.04
N GLU A 80 2.01 -10.53 -20.45
CA GLU A 80 3.06 -11.11 -19.60
C GLU A 80 2.50 -11.85 -18.37
N LEU A 81 1.44 -11.33 -17.75
CA LEU A 81 0.80 -11.97 -16.60
C LEU A 81 -0.07 -13.16 -17.04
N ASN A 82 -0.73 -13.03 -18.19
CA ASN A 82 -1.58 -14.10 -18.74
C ASN A 82 -0.76 -15.28 -19.28
N SER A 83 0.46 -15.05 -19.77
CA SER A 83 1.38 -16.13 -20.17
C SER A 83 1.95 -16.91 -18.98
N LYS A 84 2.10 -16.26 -17.82
CA LYS A 84 2.55 -16.92 -16.58
C LYS A 84 1.45 -17.76 -15.91
N LYS A 85 0.19 -17.57 -16.31
CA LYS A 85 -0.97 -18.30 -15.78
C LYS A 85 -1.03 -19.78 -16.23
N GLN A 86 -0.26 -20.13 -17.28
CA GLN A 86 -0.17 -21.48 -17.86
C GLN A 86 0.85 -22.37 -17.16
#